data_AF-A0A821PTU9-F1
#
_entry.id   AF-A0A821PTU9-F1
#
_cell.length_a   1.000
_cell.length_b   1.000
_cell.length_c   1.000
_cell.angle_alpha   90.00
_cell.angle_beta   90.00
_cell.angle_gamma   90.00
#
_symmetry.space_group_name_H-M   'P 1'
#
loop_
_entity.id
_entity.type
_entity.pdbx_description
1 polymer ?
#
loop_
_entity_poly.entity_id
_entity_poly.type
_entity_poly.pdbx_seq_one_letter_code
_entity_poly.pdbx_strand_id
1 'polypeptide(L)'
;MSTKLGIVEWLDNTRPLKELIEESYTNSEHDIITQGQHSRKLYQEYVMNDFQKSKPTAKSTSNTIMYAEVFFSLTKIQVEEDFKKIQSVVPSDLLRRAYYKIANS
;
A
#
# COMPACT_ATOMS: atom_id res chain seq x y z
N MET A 1 18.73 -29.16 -15.44
CA MET A 1 17.56 -28.32 -15.08
C MET A 1 16.29 -29.13 -15.32
N SER A 2 15.31 -29.09 -14.42
CA SER A 2 13.97 -29.63 -14.70
C SER A 2 13.10 -28.52 -15.26
N THR A 3 11.95 -28.86 -15.86
CA THR A 3 10.99 -27.88 -16.39
C THR A 3 10.45 -26.89 -15.35
N LYS A 4 10.72 -27.10 -14.06
CA LYS A 4 10.28 -26.24 -12.94
C LYS A 4 11.45 -25.65 -12.12
N LEU A 5 12.70 -25.89 -12.50
CA LEU A 5 13.86 -25.40 -11.76
C LEU A 5 14.79 -24.59 -12.66
N GLY A 6 14.90 -23.30 -12.34
CA GLY A 6 15.83 -22.37 -12.95
C GLY A 6 16.86 -21.86 -11.94
N ILE A 7 17.94 -21.29 -12.46
CA ILE A 7 18.95 -20.56 -11.70
C ILE A 7 18.82 -19.09 -12.09
N VAL A 8 18.82 -18.20 -11.11
CA VAL A 8 18.74 -16.75 -11.30
C VAL A 8 20.02 -16.14 -10.74
N GLU A 9 20.60 -15.22 -11.50
CA GLU A 9 21.77 -14.47 -11.06
C GLU A 9 21.40 -13.55 -9.89
N TRP A 10 22.25 -13.54 -8.86
CA TRP A 10 22.12 -12.62 -7.73
C TRP A 10 22.97 -11.39 -7.99
N LEU A 11 22.33 -10.23 -8.14
CA LEU A 11 23.03 -8.97 -8.37
C LEU A 11 23.46 -8.34 -7.05
N ASP A 12 24.77 -8.16 -6.91
CA ASP A 12 25.36 -7.49 -5.74
C ASP A 12 24.94 -6.02 -5.67
N ASN A 13 24.89 -5.51 -4.43
CA ASN A 13 24.56 -4.10 -4.12
C ASN A 13 23.18 -3.64 -4.62
N THR A 14 22.28 -4.55 -4.90
CA THR A 14 20.87 -4.23 -5.16
C THR A 14 20.06 -4.29 -3.87
N ARG A 15 19.04 -3.43 -3.75
CA ARG A 15 18.13 -3.41 -2.59
C ARG A 15 16.69 -3.32 -3.06
N PRO A 16 15.75 -4.00 -2.38
CA PRO A 16 14.33 -3.81 -2.61
C PRO A 16 13.92 -2.35 -2.36
N LEU A 17 13.16 -1.77 -3.29
CA LEU A 17 12.65 -0.40 -3.14
C LEU A 17 11.84 -0.20 -1.85
N LYS A 18 11.11 -1.25 -1.43
CA LYS A 18 10.34 -1.23 -0.18
C LYS A 18 11.24 -0.93 1.03
N GLU A 19 12.35 -1.64 1.17
CA GLU A 19 13.29 -1.47 2.28
C GLU A 19 13.92 -0.08 2.25
N LEU A 20 14.34 0.37 1.07
CA LEU A 20 14.90 1.70 0.86
C LEU A 20 13.92 2.82 1.29
N ILE A 21 12.63 2.67 0.98
CA ILE A 21 11.59 3.63 1.37
C ILE A 21 11.30 3.53 2.88
N GLU A 22 11.21 2.32 3.44
CA GLU A 22 10.95 2.11 4.87
C GLU A 22 12.04 2.71 5.77
N GLU A 23 13.31 2.63 5.37
CA GLU A 23 14.43 3.27 6.06
C GLU A 23 14.39 4.80 6.00
N SER A 24 13.69 5.38 5.02
CA SER A 24 13.65 6.83 4.80
C SER A 24 12.65 7.58 5.70
N TYR A 25 11.77 6.85 6.38
CA TYR A 25 10.84 7.42 7.36
C TYR A 25 11.59 7.99 8.58
N THR A 26 11.00 9.02 9.18
CA THR A 26 11.38 9.47 10.52
C THR A 26 10.76 8.57 11.58
N ASN A 27 11.35 8.53 12.78
CA ASN A 27 10.82 7.74 13.90
C ASN A 27 9.36 8.14 14.23
N SER A 28 9.04 9.44 14.20
CA SER A 28 7.68 9.93 14.42
C SER A 28 6.68 9.46 13.36
N GLU A 29 7.07 9.46 12.08
CA GLU A 29 6.19 8.96 11.01
C GLU A 29 6.01 7.43 11.13
N HIS A 30 7.07 6.72 11.53
CA HIS A 30 7.01 5.27 11.77
C HIS A 30 6.10 4.91 12.94
N ASP A 31 6.11 5.70 14.02
CA ASP A 31 5.21 5.53 15.15
C ASP A 31 3.75 5.75 14.76
N ILE A 32 3.45 6.79 13.96
CA ILE A 32 2.10 7.06 13.44
C ILE A 32 1.59 5.90 12.56
N ILE A 33 2.47 5.34 11.74
CA ILE A 33 2.17 4.17 10.91
C ILE A 33 1.82 2.97 11.79
N THR A 34 2.65 2.70 12.81
CA THR A 34 2.48 1.58 13.74
C THR A 34 1.21 1.73 14.59
N GLN A 35 0.84 2.95 14.95
CA GLN A 35 -0.37 3.28 15.74
C GLN A 35 -1.68 3.16 14.95
N GLY A 36 -1.62 2.80 13.66
CA GLY A 36 -2.80 2.44 12.88
C GLY A 36 -3.36 3.53 11.98
N GLN A 37 -2.63 4.63 11.74
CA GLN A 37 -2.93 5.57 10.63
C GLN A 37 -2.23 5.16 9.32
N HIS A 38 -1.81 3.91 9.19
CA HIS A 38 -1.20 3.40 7.97
C HIS A 38 -2.21 3.41 6.81
N SER A 39 -1.77 3.92 5.65
CA SER A 39 -2.51 3.88 4.37
C SER A 39 -3.14 2.51 4.04
N ARG A 40 -2.49 1.39 4.38
CA ARG A 40 -3.04 0.03 4.21
C ARG A 40 -4.33 -0.16 5.01
N LYS A 41 -4.35 0.27 6.28
CA LYS A 41 -5.52 0.15 7.14
C LYS A 41 -6.65 1.04 6.64
N LEU A 42 -6.33 2.28 6.27
CA LEU A 42 -7.29 3.22 5.69
C LEU A 42 -7.91 2.69 4.40
N TYR A 43 -7.10 2.08 3.53
CA TYR A 43 -7.58 1.43 2.32
C TYR A 43 -8.47 0.23 2.63
N GLN A 44 -8.08 -0.61 3.59
CA GLN A 44 -8.89 -1.74 4.01
C GLN A 44 -10.24 -1.28 4.58
N GLU A 45 -10.26 -0.24 5.41
CA GLU A 45 -11.49 0.35 5.95
C GLU A 45 -12.38 0.91 4.83
N TYR A 46 -11.80 1.65 3.87
CA TYR A 46 -12.51 2.12 2.67
C TYR A 46 -13.19 0.97 1.92
N VAL A 47 -12.43 -0.06 1.54
CA VAL A 47 -12.94 -1.21 0.79
C VAL A 47 -14.01 -1.97 1.58
N MET A 48 -13.78 -2.21 2.88
CA MET A 48 -14.74 -2.94 3.71
C MET A 48 -16.02 -2.14 3.95
N ASN A 49 -15.92 -0.83 4.16
CA ASN A 49 -17.09 0.02 4.37
C ASN A 49 -17.99 0.05 3.12
N ASP A 50 -17.41 0.20 1.94
CA ASP A 50 -18.20 0.24 0.70
C ASP A 50 -18.75 -1.13 0.33
N PHE A 51 -18.01 -2.21 0.58
CA PHE A 51 -18.54 -3.57 0.46
C PHE A 51 -19.71 -3.83 1.42
N GLN A 52 -19.61 -3.38 2.68
CA GLN A 52 -20.70 -3.53 3.65
C GLN A 52 -21.92 -2.68 3.28
N LYS A 53 -21.74 -1.50 2.69
CA LYS A 53 -22.87 -0.70 2.17
C LYS A 53 -23.57 -1.41 1.01
N SER A 54 -22.82 -2.04 0.09
CA SER A 54 -23.39 -2.74 -1.06
C SER A 54 -24.02 -4.08 -0.70
N LYS A 55 -23.45 -4.81 0.27
CA LYS A 55 -23.97 -6.10 0.77
C LYS A 55 -23.88 -6.20 2.31
N PRO A 56 -24.84 -5.64 3.05
CA PRO A 56 -24.81 -5.55 4.52
C PRO A 56 -24.77 -6.89 5.26
N THR A 57 -25.30 -7.95 4.64
CA THR A 57 -25.42 -9.30 5.23
C THR A 57 -24.31 -10.25 4.78
N ALA A 58 -23.47 -9.85 3.83
CA ALA A 58 -22.40 -10.70 3.30
C ALA A 58 -21.17 -10.63 4.20
N LYS A 59 -20.78 -11.76 4.80
CA LYS A 59 -19.41 -11.93 5.32
C LYS A 59 -18.50 -12.16 4.12
N SER A 60 -17.57 -11.24 3.86
CA SER A 60 -16.64 -11.35 2.74
C SER A 60 -15.76 -12.60 2.91
N THR A 61 -15.96 -13.60 2.05
CA THR A 61 -15.14 -14.82 2.01
C THR A 61 -14.04 -14.76 0.95
N SER A 62 -14.11 -13.77 0.03
CA SER A 62 -13.19 -13.64 -1.11
C SER A 62 -12.92 -12.18 -1.46
N ASN A 63 -11.64 -11.80 -1.43
CA ASN A 63 -11.18 -10.46 -1.81
C ASN A 63 -11.55 -10.11 -3.26
N THR A 64 -11.55 -11.09 -4.18
CA THR A 64 -11.88 -10.85 -5.58
C THR A 64 -13.32 -10.38 -5.76
N ILE A 65 -14.27 -11.02 -5.07
CA ILE A 65 -15.67 -10.62 -5.11
C ILE A 65 -15.84 -9.24 -4.47
N MET A 66 -15.15 -9.00 -3.34
CA MET A 66 -15.19 -7.72 -2.66
C MET A 66 -14.78 -6.56 -3.58
N TYR A 67 -13.66 -6.69 -4.31
CA TYR A 67 -13.23 -5.65 -5.25
C TYR A 67 -14.15 -5.48 -6.45
N ALA A 68 -14.76 -6.56 -6.95
CA ALA A 68 -15.73 -6.47 -8.04
C ALA A 68 -16.96 -5.64 -7.61
N GLU A 69 -17.49 -5.89 -6.41
CA GLU A 69 -18.62 -5.13 -5.87
C GLU A 69 -18.26 -3.66 -5.65
N VAL A 70 -17.09 -3.38 -5.08
CA VAL A 70 -16.59 -2.01 -4.89
C VAL A 70 -16.51 -1.28 -6.23
N PHE A 71 -15.98 -1.93 -7.27
CA PHE A 71 -15.87 -1.37 -8.61
C PHE A 71 -17.23 -0.99 -9.21
N PHE A 72 -18.26 -1.81 -9.03
CA PHE A 72 -19.61 -1.49 -9.52
C PHE A 72 -20.33 -0.43 -8.68
N SER A 73 -19.98 -0.31 -7.40
CA SER A 73 -20.67 0.58 -6.46
C SER A 73 -20.18 2.03 -6.47
N LEU A 74 -18.93 2.26 -6.87
CA LEU A 74 -18.28 3.57 -6.75
C LEU A 74 -18.19 4.33 -8.06
N THR A 75 -18.33 5.65 -7.96
CA THR A 75 -18.08 6.57 -9.07
C THR A 75 -16.61 6.99 -9.12
N LYS A 76 -16.15 7.40 -10.29
CA LYS A 76 -14.79 7.94 -10.48
C LYS A 76 -14.44 9.04 -9.49
N ILE A 77 -15.37 9.97 -9.22
CA ILE A 77 -15.14 11.12 -8.34
C ILE A 77 -14.89 10.65 -6.90
N GLN A 78 -15.72 9.74 -6.38
CA GLN A 78 -15.55 9.17 -5.05
C GLN A 78 -14.20 8.47 -4.88
N VAL A 79 -13.81 7.67 -5.88
CA VAL A 79 -12.52 6.97 -5.87
C VAL A 79 -11.35 7.97 -5.84
N GLU A 80 -11.42 9.06 -6.60
CA GLU A 80 -10.38 10.08 -6.61
C GLU A 80 -10.27 10.82 -5.28
N GLU A 81 -11.39 11.13 -4.64
CA GLU A 81 -11.44 11.78 -3.32
C GLU A 81 -10.86 10.87 -2.22
N ASP A 82 -11.30 9.62 -2.15
CA ASP A 82 -10.83 8.65 -1.16
C ASP A 82 -9.36 8.30 -1.38
N PHE A 83 -8.93 8.15 -2.64
CA PHE A 83 -7.53 7.92 -2.97
C PHE A 83 -6.63 9.06 -2.48
N LYS A 84 -7.00 10.33 -2.75
CA LYS A 84 -6.23 11.49 -2.28
C LYS A 84 -6.15 11.54 -0.76
N LYS A 85 -7.25 11.21 -0.07
CA LYS A 85 -7.28 11.14 1.39
C LYS A 85 -6.32 10.08 1.92
N ILE A 86 -6.34 8.87 1.36
CA ILE A 86 -5.42 7.78 1.76
C ILE A 86 -3.97 8.11 1.40
N GLN A 87 -3.73 8.73 0.24
CA GLN A 87 -2.40 9.13 -0.19
C GLN A 87 -1.80 10.20 0.73
N SER A 88 -2.62 11.11 1.26
CA SER A 88 -2.16 12.24 2.07
C SER A 88 -1.42 11.86 3.36
N VAL A 89 -1.60 10.64 3.86
CA VAL A 89 -0.87 10.15 5.04
C VAL A 89 0.53 9.61 4.71
N VAL A 90 0.88 9.50 3.42
CA VAL A 90 2.20 9.06 2.96
C VAL A 90 3.07 10.30 2.69
N PRO A 91 4.24 10.45 3.33
CA PRO A 91 5.14 11.55 3.05
C PRO A 91 5.57 11.58 1.57
N SER A 92 5.48 12.75 0.94
CA SER A 92 5.69 12.90 -0.51
C SER A 92 7.16 12.86 -0.94
N ASP A 93 8.09 12.97 0.01
CA ASP A 93 9.52 13.14 -0.23
C ASP A 93 10.38 11.94 0.24
N LEU A 94 9.77 10.79 0.56
CA LEU A 94 10.48 9.57 1.01
C LEU A 94 11.63 9.16 0.08
N LEU A 95 11.36 9.09 -1.24
CA LEU A 95 12.38 8.72 -2.21
C LEU A 95 13.51 9.75 -2.27
N ARG A 96 13.18 11.05 -2.18
CA ARG A 96 14.16 12.12 -2.11
C ARG A 96 15.05 11.97 -0.88
N ARG A 97 14.46 11.74 0.30
CA ARG A 97 15.20 11.49 1.56
C ARG A 97 16.11 10.27 1.44
N ALA A 98 15.62 9.19 0.84
CA ALA A 98 16.41 7.98 0.61
C ALA A 98 17.66 8.27 -0.23
N TYR A 99 17.53 9.01 -1.34
CA TYR A 99 18.68 9.42 -2.15
C TYR A 99 19.67 10.30 -1.38
N TYR A 100 19.21 11.25 -0.57
CA TYR A 100 20.11 12.05 0.26
C TYR A 100 20.85 11.21 1.30
N LYS A 101 20.20 10.20 1.90
CA LYS A 101 20.89 9.28 2.82
C LYS A 101 21.99 8.53 2.10
N ILE A 102 21.70 7.95 0.92
CA ILE A 102 22.70 7.24 0.11
C ILE A 102 23.85 8.16 -0.30
N ALA A 103 23.56 9.38 -0.74
CA ALA A 103 24.58 10.32 -1.21
C ALA A 103 25.49 10.86 -0.11
N ASN A 104 25.02 10.88 1.14
CA ASN A 104 25.77 11.32 2.32
C ASN A 104 26.31 10.15 3.15
N SER A 105 26.21 8.92 2.65
CA SER A 105 26.75 7.69 3.25
C SER A 105 28.24 7.54 2.97
#